data_AF-A0A1M7C2X5-F1
#
_entry.id   AF-A0A1M7C2X5-F1
#
_cell.length_a   1.000
_cell.length_b   1.000
_cell.length_c   1.000
_cell.angle_alpha   90.00
_cell.angle_beta   90.00
_cell.angle_gamma   90.00
#
_symmetry.space_group_name_H-M   'P 1'
#
loop_
_entity.id
_entity.type
_entity.pdbx_description
1 polymer ?
#
loop_
_entity_poly.entity_id
_entity_poly.type
_entity_poly.pdbx_seq_one_letter_code
_entity_poly.pdbx_strand_id
1 'polypeptide(L)'
;MQSEQGDKPQAATLSLPARITVAVTVGVVAVGALFHLGMVFLHVAPSNTLSKQHATAVSDYVYPEFEQNWKLFAPDPLQQNIHVQARAEVRKAGGGTETTGWVDLTATDVADMRHNPVPSHSQQNELRRAWGYYSDTHNDQNQSTGSGGSDLSSSYLQNIVAGRLGPRLNGGTVVRIQARAATTSVARPTWSGESVDTTTQYRELPWWTVTTAPAGQENAS
;
A
#
# COMPACT_ATOMS: atom_id res chain seq x y z
N MET A 1 30.01 26.12 48.12
CA MET A 1 29.00 25.57 47.20
C MET A 1 28.99 26.47 45.97
N GLN A 2 29.82 26.17 44.98
CA GLN A 2 29.82 26.85 43.68
C GLN A 2 28.58 26.38 42.91
N SER A 3 27.70 27.30 42.57
CA SER A 3 26.60 27.08 41.64
C SER A 3 27.16 27.09 40.22
N GLU A 4 27.35 25.92 39.62
CA GLU A 4 27.51 25.78 38.17
C GLU A 4 26.17 26.14 37.50
N GLN A 5 26.01 27.41 37.13
CA GLN A 5 25.01 27.80 36.16
C GLN A 5 25.48 27.34 34.80
N GLY A 6 25.04 26.14 34.41
CA GLY A 6 25.19 25.63 33.06
C GLY A 6 24.63 26.65 32.06
N ASP A 7 25.51 27.12 31.18
CA ASP A 7 25.19 28.08 30.15
C ASP A 7 24.07 27.49 29.27
N LYS A 8 22.88 28.09 29.33
CA LYS A 8 21.78 27.69 28.45
C LYS A 8 22.22 28.07 27.03
N PRO A 9 22.24 27.16 26.05
CA PRO A 9 22.65 27.52 24.69
C PRO A 9 21.70 28.60 24.17
N GLN A 10 22.17 29.85 24.18
CA GLN A 10 21.36 31.00 23.80
C GLN A 10 21.24 31.00 22.28
N ALA A 11 20.02 31.02 21.76
CA ALA A 11 19.72 31.31 20.35
C ALA A 11 20.39 32.62 19.83
N ALA A 12 20.95 33.42 20.74
CA ALA A 12 21.76 34.61 20.48
C ALA A 12 23.10 34.36 19.75
N THR A 13 23.59 33.13 19.63
CA THR A 13 24.83 32.81 18.88
C THR A 13 24.63 32.57 17.38
N LEU A 14 23.37 32.43 16.94
CA LEU A 14 23.05 32.24 15.52
C LEU A 14 23.08 33.57 14.76
N SER A 15 23.59 33.54 13.53
CA SER A 15 23.53 34.68 12.59
C SER A 15 22.08 35.03 12.24
N LEU A 16 21.81 36.28 11.83
CA LEU A 16 20.46 36.72 11.48
C LEU A 16 19.79 35.81 10.41
N PRO A 17 20.48 35.40 9.32
CA PRO A 17 19.91 34.44 8.37
C PRO A 17 19.54 33.10 9.02
N ALA A 18 20.41 32.54 9.87
CA ALA A 18 20.13 31.28 10.56
C ALA A 18 18.92 31.39 11.49
N ARG A 19 18.75 32.52 12.20
CA ARG A 19 17.56 32.75 13.03
C ARG A 19 16.29 32.83 12.21
N ILE A 20 16.32 33.50 11.05
CA ILE A 20 15.18 33.58 10.14
C ILE A 20 14.82 32.18 9.64
N THR A 21 15.80 31.40 9.18
CA THR A 21 15.58 30.02 8.72
C THR A 21 14.95 29.18 9.83
N VAL A 22 15.49 29.20 11.04
CA VAL A 22 14.93 28.45 12.18
C VAL A 22 13.51 28.91 12.49
N ALA A 23 13.26 30.22 12.55
CA ALA A 23 11.93 30.75 12.86
C ALA A 23 10.89 30.34 11.80
N VAL A 24 11.25 30.40 10.51
CA VAL A 24 10.39 29.96 9.40
C VAL A 24 10.13 28.46 9.49
N THR A 25 11.17 27.64 9.69
CA THR A 25 11.02 26.19 9.83
C THR A 25 10.09 25.83 10.99
N VAL A 26 10.30 26.42 12.17
CA VAL A 26 9.43 26.21 13.34
C VAL A 26 8.00 26.67 13.04
N GLY A 27 7.83 27.81 12.38
CA GLY A 27 6.51 28.30 11.98
C GLY A 27 5.77 27.33 11.05
N VAL A 28 6.44 26.82 10.01
CA VAL A 28 5.88 25.84 9.08
C VAL A 28 5.49 24.55 9.80
N VAL A 29 6.37 24.03 10.66
CA VAL A 29 6.09 22.81 11.45
C VAL A 29 4.91 23.02 12.39
N ALA A 30 4.83 24.15 13.08
CA ALA A 30 3.73 24.46 13.98
C ALA A 30 2.38 24.54 13.25
N VAL A 31 2.35 25.22 12.09
CA VAL A 31 1.14 25.29 11.24
C VAL A 31 0.73 23.90 10.76
N GLY A 32 1.69 23.10 10.27
CA GLY A 32 1.42 21.72 9.84
C GLY A 32 0.88 20.84 10.97
N ALA A 33 1.45 20.94 12.16
CA ALA A 33 0.98 20.20 13.33
C ALA A 33 -0.44 20.59 13.74
N LEU A 34 -0.74 21.89 13.79
CA LEU A 34 -2.09 22.39 14.09
C LEU A 34 -3.12 21.94 13.05
N PHE A 35 -2.74 21.99 11.77
CA PHE A 35 -3.59 21.49 10.69
C PHE A 35 -3.87 19.99 10.85
N HIS A 36 -2.84 19.17 11.06
CA HIS A 36 -3.01 17.73 11.27
C HIS A 36 -3.92 17.42 12.47
N LEU A 37 -3.67 18.06 13.61
CA LEU A 37 -4.50 17.91 14.81
C LEU A 37 -5.95 18.31 14.54
N GLY A 38 -6.19 19.40 13.81
CA GLY A 38 -7.52 19.84 13.40
C GLY A 38 -8.24 18.81 12.52
N MET A 39 -7.56 18.26 11.52
CA MET A 39 -8.14 17.25 10.62
C MET A 39 -8.47 15.95 11.37
N VAL A 40 -7.56 15.46 12.21
CA VAL A 40 -7.80 14.27 13.04
C VAL A 40 -8.95 14.53 14.03
N PHE A 41 -8.98 15.70 14.67
CA PHE A 41 -10.08 16.10 15.55
C PHE A 41 -11.43 16.07 14.82
N LEU A 42 -11.52 16.68 13.63
CA LEU A 42 -12.76 16.70 12.84
C LEU A 42 -13.21 15.30 12.41
N HIS A 43 -12.26 14.37 12.22
CA HIS A 43 -12.56 12.98 11.88
C HIS A 43 -13.09 12.18 13.07
N VAL A 44 -12.53 12.34 14.27
CA VAL A 44 -12.92 11.54 15.45
C VAL A 44 -14.02 12.18 16.31
N ALA A 45 -14.19 13.49 16.22
CA ALA A 45 -15.20 14.21 17.00
C ALA A 45 -16.63 13.81 16.57
N PRO A 46 -17.62 13.97 17.46
CA PRO A 46 -19.02 13.84 17.08
C PRO A 46 -19.36 14.74 15.88
N SER A 47 -20.28 14.25 15.05
CA SER A 47 -20.73 14.94 13.83
C SER A 47 -21.11 16.40 14.10
N ASN A 48 -20.47 17.33 13.40
CA ASN A 48 -20.70 18.77 13.52
C ASN A 48 -20.79 19.42 12.12
N THR A 49 -21.17 20.69 12.05
CA THR A 49 -21.40 21.37 10.76
C THR A 49 -20.15 21.39 9.88
N LEU A 50 -18.97 21.62 10.49
CA LEU A 50 -17.70 21.67 9.77
C LEU A 50 -17.30 20.30 9.22
N SER A 51 -17.40 19.25 10.03
CA SER A 51 -17.04 17.89 9.58
C SER A 51 -18.00 17.37 8.51
N LYS A 52 -19.28 17.76 8.53
CA LYS A 52 -20.25 17.44 7.46
C LYS A 52 -19.96 18.20 6.17
N GLN A 53 -19.73 19.50 6.25
CA GLN A 53 -19.48 20.34 5.07
C GLN A 53 -18.19 19.97 4.35
N HIS A 54 -17.17 19.52 5.10
CA HIS A 54 -15.85 19.18 4.58
C HIS A 54 -15.53 17.67 4.68
N ALA A 55 -16.56 16.81 4.71
CA ALA A 55 -16.39 15.38 4.95
C ALA A 55 -15.40 14.71 3.98
N THR A 56 -15.45 15.07 2.70
CA THR A 56 -14.51 14.55 1.68
C THR A 56 -13.08 14.97 1.97
N ALA A 57 -12.82 16.26 2.20
CA ALA A 57 -11.47 16.75 2.50
C ALA A 57 -10.88 16.12 3.78
N VAL A 58 -11.71 15.94 4.81
CA VAL A 58 -11.30 15.25 6.04
C VAL A 58 -10.98 13.78 5.76
N SER A 59 -11.83 13.10 4.98
CA SER A 59 -11.65 11.69 4.63
C SER A 59 -10.39 11.46 3.79
N ASP A 60 -10.18 12.28 2.76
CA ASP A 60 -9.04 12.18 1.84
C ASP A 60 -7.70 12.44 2.54
N TYR A 61 -7.69 13.28 3.59
CA TYR A 61 -6.50 13.50 4.41
C TYR A 61 -6.22 12.35 5.38
N VAL A 62 -7.27 11.77 5.97
CA VAL A 62 -7.12 10.79 7.07
C VAL A 62 -6.95 9.37 6.56
N TYR A 63 -7.83 8.89 5.68
CA TYR A 63 -7.89 7.48 5.31
C TYR A 63 -6.66 6.90 4.59
N PRO A 64 -5.84 7.66 3.83
CA PRO A 64 -4.64 7.11 3.21
C PRO A 64 -3.65 6.53 4.24
N GLU A 65 -3.52 7.17 5.40
CA GLU A 65 -2.53 6.80 6.41
C GLU A 65 -3.14 6.27 7.71
N PHE A 66 -4.38 6.66 8.05
CA PHE A 66 -5.05 6.37 9.33
C PHE A 66 -6.39 5.65 9.15
N GLU A 67 -6.41 4.58 8.36
CA GLU A 67 -7.62 3.77 8.26
C GLU A 67 -7.95 3.03 9.56
N GLN A 68 -9.22 3.08 9.97
CA GLN A 68 -9.74 2.36 11.13
C GLN A 68 -10.30 1.00 10.71
N ASN A 69 -9.67 -0.09 11.17
CA ASN A 69 -10.17 -1.44 10.96
C ASN A 69 -10.20 -2.22 12.28
N TRP A 70 -11.41 -2.51 12.76
CA TRP A 70 -11.67 -3.17 14.04
C TRP A 70 -11.59 -4.71 13.98
N LYS A 71 -11.23 -5.30 12.83
CA LYS A 71 -11.15 -6.77 12.66
C LYS A 71 -10.14 -7.46 13.59
N LEU A 72 -9.26 -6.73 14.27
CA LEU A 72 -8.32 -7.29 15.24
C LEU A 72 -9.02 -7.89 16.48
N PHE A 73 -10.24 -7.46 16.78
CA PHE A 73 -11.04 -7.99 17.89
C PHE A 73 -12.13 -8.98 17.43
N ALA A 74 -12.08 -9.43 16.18
CA ALA A 74 -12.95 -10.52 15.75
C ALA A 74 -12.58 -11.80 16.53
N PRO A 75 -13.54 -12.68 16.86
CA PRO A 75 -13.27 -13.94 17.55
C PRO A 75 -12.19 -14.80 16.88
N ASP A 76 -12.06 -14.72 15.56
CA ASP A 76 -10.98 -15.33 14.77
C ASP A 76 -10.24 -14.26 13.95
N PRO A 77 -9.13 -13.70 14.46
CA PRO A 77 -8.31 -12.78 13.67
C PRO A 77 -7.65 -13.52 12.49
N LEU A 78 -7.21 -12.77 11.47
CA LEU A 78 -6.45 -13.32 10.34
C LEU A 78 -5.19 -14.04 10.84
N GLN A 79 -5.16 -15.36 10.72
CA GLN A 79 -4.04 -16.23 11.10
C GLN A 79 -3.33 -16.77 9.86
N GLN A 80 -3.20 -15.95 8.81
CA GLN A 80 -2.64 -16.34 7.53
C GLN A 80 -1.67 -15.28 7.01
N ASN A 81 -0.52 -15.73 6.52
CA ASN A 81 0.42 -14.95 5.74
C ASN A 81 0.09 -15.13 4.25
N ILE A 82 -0.34 -14.07 3.59
CA ILE A 82 -0.68 -14.08 2.16
C ILE A 82 0.39 -13.31 1.41
N HIS A 83 1.10 -14.00 0.52
CA HIS A 83 2.04 -13.40 -0.41
C HIS A 83 1.42 -13.36 -1.81
N VAL A 84 1.22 -12.16 -2.34
CA VAL A 84 0.75 -11.98 -3.71
C VAL A 84 1.95 -12.02 -4.64
N GLN A 85 1.95 -13.01 -5.51
CA GLN A 85 3.01 -13.27 -6.48
C GLN A 85 2.49 -13.05 -7.90
N ALA A 86 3.36 -12.66 -8.80
CA ALA A 86 3.00 -12.41 -10.19
C ALA A 86 4.01 -12.98 -11.18
N ARG A 87 3.54 -13.29 -12.38
CA ARG A 87 4.37 -13.65 -13.52
C ARG A 87 3.81 -13.04 -14.80
N ALA A 88 4.63 -13.02 -15.84
CA ALA A 88 4.26 -12.50 -17.15
C ALA A 88 4.46 -13.55 -18.24
N GLU A 89 3.69 -13.42 -19.31
CA GLU A 89 4.05 -13.93 -20.63
C GLU A 89 4.68 -12.77 -21.40
N VAL A 90 5.89 -12.97 -21.92
CA VAL A 90 6.64 -11.96 -22.67
C VAL A 90 6.83 -12.38 -24.11
N ARG A 91 6.66 -11.44 -25.05
CA ARG A 91 6.98 -11.63 -26.46
C ARG A 91 8.40 -11.15 -26.74
N LYS A 92 9.23 -12.04 -27.29
CA LYS A 92 10.61 -11.74 -27.68
C LYS A 92 10.66 -11.10 -29.06
N ALA A 93 11.75 -10.40 -29.35
CA ALA A 93 11.98 -9.81 -30.68
C ALA A 93 11.98 -10.87 -31.82
N GLY A 94 12.36 -12.11 -31.53
CA GLY A 94 12.31 -13.24 -32.48
C GLY A 94 10.93 -13.87 -32.67
N GLY A 95 9.85 -13.25 -32.17
CA GLY A 95 8.47 -13.72 -32.34
C GLY A 95 8.01 -14.80 -31.34
N GLY A 96 8.93 -15.47 -30.65
CA GLY A 96 8.61 -16.43 -29.59
C GLY A 96 8.02 -15.78 -28.33
N THR A 97 7.26 -16.57 -27.57
CA THR A 97 6.77 -16.20 -26.23
C THR A 97 7.51 -16.98 -25.15
N GLU A 98 7.70 -16.35 -23.99
CA GLU A 98 8.27 -16.97 -22.79
C GLU A 98 7.40 -16.62 -21.59
N THR A 99 7.09 -17.62 -20.75
CA THR A 99 6.47 -17.40 -19.45
C THR A 99 7.55 -17.23 -18.40
N THR A 100 7.53 -16.11 -17.67
CA THR A 100 8.50 -15.84 -16.60
C THR A 100 8.26 -16.73 -15.38
N GLY A 101 9.25 -16.78 -14.49
CA GLY A 101 9.05 -17.27 -13.13
C GLY A 101 8.09 -16.38 -12.33
N TRP A 102 7.66 -16.89 -11.18
CA TRP A 102 6.89 -16.12 -10.20
C TRP A 102 7.81 -15.17 -9.43
N VAL A 103 7.41 -13.92 -9.33
CA VAL A 103 8.02 -12.88 -8.50
C VAL A 103 7.10 -12.59 -7.33
N ASP A 104 7.64 -12.53 -6.12
CA ASP A 104 6.87 -12.22 -4.92
C ASP A 104 6.78 -10.70 -4.73
N LEU A 105 5.65 -10.12 -5.13
CA LEU A 105 5.43 -8.68 -5.05
C LEU A 105 5.26 -8.21 -3.61
N THR A 106 4.69 -9.06 -2.75
CA THR A 106 4.55 -8.78 -1.31
C THR A 106 5.92 -8.75 -0.63
N ALA A 107 6.82 -9.67 -0.98
CA ALA A 107 8.18 -9.65 -0.43
C ALA A 107 8.96 -8.39 -0.82
N THR A 108 8.78 -7.90 -2.05
CA THR A 108 9.35 -6.61 -2.49
C THR A 108 8.82 -5.46 -1.64
N ASP A 109 7.50 -5.34 -1.45
CA ASP A 109 6.91 -4.28 -0.61
C ASP A 109 7.45 -4.33 0.82
N VAL A 110 7.54 -5.53 1.41
CA VAL A 110 8.10 -5.72 2.75
C VAL A 110 9.58 -5.34 2.81
N ALA A 111 10.36 -5.61 1.76
CA ALA A 111 11.76 -5.21 1.69
C ALA A 111 11.91 -3.68 1.63
N ASP A 112 11.07 -2.99 0.86
CA ASP A 112 11.07 -1.53 0.73
C ASP A 112 10.63 -0.84 2.04
N MET A 113 9.86 -1.52 2.87
CA MET A 113 9.53 -1.06 4.22
C MET A 113 10.70 -1.18 5.20
N ARG A 114 11.55 -2.20 5.05
CA ARG A 114 12.64 -2.45 5.99
C ARG A 114 13.62 -1.28 5.93
N HIS A 115 13.90 -0.69 7.10
CA HIS A 115 14.80 0.45 7.27
C HIS A 115 14.30 1.78 6.68
N ASN A 116 13.05 1.86 6.22
CA ASN A 116 12.43 3.14 5.88
C ASN A 116 11.92 3.83 7.15
N PRO A 117 12.40 5.03 7.52
CA PRO A 117 11.98 5.72 8.74
C PRO A 117 10.58 6.34 8.64
N VAL A 118 10.03 6.49 7.43
CA VAL A 118 8.73 7.11 7.16
C VAL A 118 7.97 6.34 6.07
N PRO A 119 7.67 5.05 6.27
CA PRO A 119 7.06 4.24 5.23
C PRO A 119 5.58 4.61 5.08
N SER A 120 5.10 4.87 3.86
CA SER A 120 3.69 5.24 3.61
C SER A 120 2.77 4.03 3.76
N HIS A 121 1.74 4.11 4.60
CA HIS A 121 0.75 3.03 4.74
C HIS A 121 -0.07 2.82 3.48
N SER A 122 -0.29 3.87 2.69
CA SER A 122 -0.99 3.74 1.40
C SER A 122 -0.24 2.81 0.45
N GLN A 123 1.08 3.01 0.32
CA GLN A 123 1.93 2.16 -0.53
C GLN A 123 1.99 0.73 0.00
N GLN A 124 2.22 0.57 1.31
CA GLN A 124 2.32 -0.74 1.96
C GLN A 124 1.05 -1.58 1.85
N ASN A 125 -0.10 -0.92 1.88
CA ASN A 125 -1.39 -1.60 1.88
C ASN A 125 -1.99 -1.74 0.48
N GLU A 126 -1.43 -1.10 -0.55
CA GLU A 126 -1.98 -1.08 -1.90
C GLU A 126 -2.27 -2.49 -2.42
N LEU A 127 -1.24 -3.35 -2.48
CA LEU A 127 -1.36 -4.71 -3.00
C LEU A 127 -2.24 -5.60 -2.11
N ARG A 128 -2.07 -5.49 -0.80
CA ARG A 128 -2.88 -6.24 0.18
C ARG A 128 -4.36 -5.89 0.06
N ARG A 129 -4.69 -4.61 -0.12
CA ARG A 129 -6.08 -4.13 -0.30
C ARG A 129 -6.65 -4.54 -1.64
N ALA A 130 -5.86 -4.44 -2.71
CA ALA A 130 -6.28 -4.90 -4.03
C ALA A 130 -6.62 -6.39 -4.02
N TRP A 131 -5.78 -7.21 -3.39
CA TRP A 131 -6.04 -8.64 -3.21
C TRP A 131 -7.27 -8.91 -2.33
N GLY A 132 -7.41 -8.20 -1.22
CA GLY A 132 -8.58 -8.31 -0.34
C GLY A 132 -9.88 -7.97 -1.07
N TYR A 133 -9.91 -6.84 -1.81
CA TYR A 133 -11.08 -6.43 -2.58
C TYR A 133 -11.44 -7.43 -3.68
N TYR A 134 -10.44 -7.99 -4.36
CA TYR A 134 -10.67 -9.07 -5.32
C TYR A 134 -11.26 -10.31 -4.64
N SER A 135 -10.70 -10.72 -3.50
CA SER A 135 -11.15 -11.90 -2.75
C SER A 135 -12.56 -11.73 -2.17
N ASP A 136 -12.94 -10.52 -1.75
CA ASP A 136 -14.28 -10.22 -1.23
C ASP A 136 -15.36 -10.24 -2.32
N THR A 137 -14.98 -10.07 -3.59
CA THR A 137 -15.90 -10.01 -4.74
C THR A 137 -15.86 -11.25 -5.64
N HIS A 138 -14.94 -12.19 -5.40
CA HIS A 138 -14.77 -13.43 -6.18
C HIS A 138 -14.66 -14.67 -5.28
N ASN A 139 -15.38 -15.73 -5.65
CA ASN A 139 -15.27 -17.02 -4.96
C ASN A 139 -13.89 -17.68 -5.17
N ASP A 140 -13.63 -18.80 -4.49
CA ASP A 140 -12.34 -19.51 -4.58
C ASP A 140 -12.00 -20.04 -5.98
N GLN A 141 -13.00 -20.18 -6.85
CA GLN A 141 -12.85 -20.51 -8.27
C GLN A 141 -12.65 -19.28 -9.16
N ASN A 142 -12.43 -18.10 -8.56
CA ASN A 142 -12.22 -16.80 -9.22
C ASN A 142 -13.41 -16.31 -10.05
N GLN A 143 -14.62 -16.74 -9.68
CA GLN A 143 -15.86 -16.30 -10.31
C GLN A 143 -16.47 -15.17 -9.48
N SER A 144 -16.95 -14.12 -10.15
CA SER A 144 -17.63 -13.01 -9.50
C SER A 144 -18.82 -13.51 -8.69
N THR A 145 -18.96 -13.01 -7.47
CA THR A 145 -20.07 -13.36 -6.57
C THR A 145 -21.36 -12.58 -6.87
N GLY A 146 -21.40 -11.81 -7.96
CA GLY A 146 -22.51 -10.91 -8.31
C GLY A 146 -22.57 -9.64 -7.45
N SER A 147 -21.57 -9.43 -6.59
CA SER A 147 -21.38 -8.19 -5.85
C SER A 147 -20.97 -7.06 -6.81
N GLY A 148 -21.57 -5.88 -6.63
CA GLY A 148 -21.16 -4.68 -7.37
C GLY A 148 -19.68 -4.40 -7.13
N GLY A 149 -18.91 -4.20 -8.20
CA GLY A 149 -17.48 -3.88 -8.13
C GLY A 149 -16.50 -5.03 -8.39
N SER A 150 -16.97 -6.23 -8.73
CA SER A 150 -16.09 -7.34 -9.16
C SER A 150 -15.20 -6.95 -10.37
N ASP A 151 -15.74 -6.27 -11.38
CA ASP A 151 -14.96 -5.76 -12.51
C ASP A 151 -13.91 -4.71 -12.11
N LEU A 152 -14.27 -3.83 -11.17
CA LEU A 152 -13.36 -2.80 -10.64
C LEU A 152 -12.23 -3.43 -9.84
N SER A 153 -12.53 -4.41 -8.98
CA SER A 153 -11.52 -5.12 -8.19
C SER A 153 -10.51 -5.87 -9.09
N SER A 154 -11.01 -6.49 -10.16
CA SER A 154 -10.18 -7.19 -11.16
C SER A 154 -9.26 -6.21 -11.88
N SER A 155 -9.83 -5.11 -12.39
CA SER A 155 -9.08 -4.08 -13.11
C SER A 155 -8.04 -3.42 -12.20
N TYR A 156 -8.39 -3.14 -10.95
CA TYR A 156 -7.51 -2.53 -9.96
C TYR A 156 -6.31 -3.42 -9.64
N LEU A 157 -6.54 -4.70 -9.31
CA LEU A 157 -5.47 -5.66 -9.05
C LEU A 157 -4.60 -5.88 -10.30
N GLN A 158 -5.22 -6.00 -11.48
CA GLN A 158 -4.50 -6.13 -12.75
C GLN A 158 -3.57 -4.94 -13.00
N ASN A 159 -4.06 -3.70 -12.80
CA ASN A 159 -3.27 -2.49 -13.03
C ASN A 159 -2.07 -2.40 -12.08
N ILE A 160 -2.25 -2.74 -10.80
CA ILE A 160 -1.15 -2.77 -9.83
C ILE A 160 -0.08 -3.79 -10.24
N VAL A 161 -0.51 -5.01 -10.60
CA VAL A 161 0.42 -6.08 -11.02
C VAL A 161 1.13 -5.69 -12.31
N ALA A 162 0.42 -5.14 -13.30
CA ALA A 162 1.00 -4.68 -14.56
C ALA A 162 2.00 -3.54 -14.33
N GLY A 163 1.67 -2.58 -13.45
CA GLY A 163 2.56 -1.48 -13.09
C GLY A 163 3.85 -1.95 -12.43
N ARG A 164 3.76 -2.94 -11.52
CA ARG A 164 4.91 -3.51 -10.80
C ARG A 164 5.81 -4.39 -11.67
N LEU A 165 5.23 -5.15 -12.59
CA LEU A 165 5.99 -5.95 -13.55
C LEU A 165 6.61 -5.08 -14.66
N GLY A 166 5.97 -3.97 -15.00
CA GLY A 166 6.39 -3.06 -16.05
C GLY A 166 6.12 -3.59 -17.47
N PRO A 167 6.37 -2.77 -18.51
CA PRO A 167 6.05 -3.12 -19.90
C PRO A 167 7.04 -4.12 -20.52
N ARG A 168 8.21 -4.33 -19.90
CA ARG A 168 9.26 -5.23 -20.41
C ARG A 168 9.86 -6.07 -19.28
N LEU A 169 9.99 -7.37 -19.52
CA LEU A 169 10.60 -8.34 -18.61
C LEU A 169 11.42 -9.35 -19.40
N ASN A 170 12.55 -9.81 -18.84
CA ASN A 170 13.47 -10.76 -19.48
C ASN A 170 13.86 -10.39 -20.93
N GLY A 171 13.95 -9.10 -21.26
CA GLY A 171 14.25 -8.64 -22.63
C GLY A 171 13.12 -8.80 -23.65
N GLY A 172 11.88 -9.08 -23.23
CA GLY A 172 10.69 -9.10 -24.07
C GLY A 172 9.62 -8.10 -23.62
N THR A 173 8.60 -7.89 -24.45
CA THR A 173 7.43 -7.06 -24.11
C THR A 173 6.41 -7.91 -23.35
N VAL A 174 5.92 -7.42 -22.21
CA VAL A 174 4.86 -8.08 -21.43
C VAL A 174 3.54 -8.01 -22.21
N VAL A 175 2.92 -9.18 -22.44
CA VAL A 175 1.67 -9.28 -23.23
C VAL A 175 0.51 -9.81 -22.40
N ARG A 176 0.81 -10.65 -21.42
CA ARG A 176 -0.16 -11.15 -20.45
C ARG A 176 0.50 -11.20 -19.09
N ILE A 177 -0.30 -11.06 -18.05
CA ILE A 177 0.13 -11.20 -16.66
C ILE A 177 -0.80 -12.17 -15.93
N GLN A 178 -0.26 -12.79 -14.90
CA GLN A 178 -1.01 -13.63 -13.99
C GLN A 178 -0.56 -13.33 -12.57
N ALA A 179 -1.51 -13.30 -11.65
CA ALA A 179 -1.22 -13.22 -10.22
C ALA A 179 -1.67 -14.50 -9.50
N ARG A 180 -1.09 -14.76 -8.34
CA ARG A 180 -1.54 -15.78 -7.41
C ARG A 180 -1.34 -15.31 -5.98
N ALA A 181 -2.13 -15.85 -5.06
CA ALA A 181 -1.80 -15.83 -3.64
C ALA A 181 -1.08 -17.12 -3.25
N ALA A 182 0.00 -16.96 -2.50
CA ALA A 182 0.66 -18.01 -1.73
C ALA A 182 0.30 -17.80 -0.25
N THR A 183 -0.63 -18.59 0.26
CA THR A 183 -1.20 -18.44 1.61
C THR A 183 -0.62 -19.49 2.54
N THR A 184 -0.05 -19.06 3.66
CA THR A 184 0.53 -19.94 4.69
C THR A 184 -0.07 -19.61 6.04
N SER A 185 -0.63 -20.59 6.74
CA SER A 185 -1.15 -20.38 8.10
C SER A 185 -0.01 -19.95 9.05
N VAL A 186 -0.31 -19.03 9.96
CA VAL A 186 0.64 -18.62 11.01
C VAL A 186 0.75 -19.76 12.03
N ALA A 187 1.98 -20.22 12.28
CA ALA A 187 2.22 -21.28 13.25
C ALA A 187 1.70 -20.88 14.65
N ARG A 188 0.99 -21.80 15.31
CA ARG A 188 0.55 -21.61 16.69
C ARG A 188 1.76 -21.60 17.64
N PRO A 189 1.70 -20.85 18.76
CA PRO A 189 2.75 -20.89 19.76
C PRO A 189 2.91 -22.29 20.37
N THR A 190 4.14 -22.67 20.69
CA THR A 190 4.45 -24.01 21.24
C THR A 190 3.73 -24.34 22.55
N TRP A 191 3.32 -23.33 23.32
CA TRP A 191 2.63 -23.50 24.59
C TRP A 191 1.12 -23.78 24.46
N SER A 192 0.51 -23.65 23.27
CA SER A 192 -0.94 -23.85 23.10
C SER A 192 -1.34 -25.33 22.96
N GLY A 193 -0.40 -26.22 22.61
CA GLY A 193 -0.69 -27.63 22.34
C GLY A 193 -1.50 -27.89 21.06
N GLU A 194 -1.82 -26.84 20.30
CA GLU A 194 -2.57 -26.89 19.03
C GLU A 194 -1.59 -26.84 17.85
N SER A 195 -1.80 -27.70 16.84
CA SER A 195 -1.03 -27.67 15.60
C SER A 195 -1.93 -27.26 14.43
N VAL A 196 -1.46 -26.32 13.62
CA VAL A 196 -2.11 -25.91 12.36
C VAL A 196 -1.23 -26.36 11.18
N ASP A 197 -1.85 -26.76 10.07
CA ASP A 197 -1.11 -27.03 8.84
C ASP A 197 -0.53 -25.71 8.30
N THR A 198 0.80 -25.69 8.18
CA THR A 198 1.60 -24.55 7.69
C THR A 198 2.07 -24.76 6.25
N THR A 199 1.51 -25.75 5.55
CA THR A 199 1.75 -25.95 4.12
C THR A 199 1.18 -24.78 3.33
N THR A 200 2.01 -24.19 2.46
CA THR A 200 1.59 -23.08 1.59
C THR A 200 0.58 -23.56 0.55
N GLN A 201 -0.59 -22.92 0.53
CA GLN A 201 -1.64 -23.13 -0.47
C GLN A 201 -1.58 -22.05 -1.54
N TYR A 202 -1.87 -22.41 -2.79
CA TYR A 202 -1.82 -21.47 -3.92
C TYR A 202 -3.21 -21.27 -4.53
N ARG A 203 -3.61 -19.99 -4.66
CA ARG A 203 -4.78 -19.58 -5.45
C ARG A 203 -4.30 -18.80 -6.66
N GLU A 204 -4.21 -19.45 -7.81
CA GLU A 204 -3.86 -18.80 -9.08
C GLU A 204 -5.07 -18.12 -9.71
N LEU A 205 -4.89 -16.89 -10.19
CA LEU A 205 -5.90 -16.14 -10.91
C LEU A 205 -5.83 -16.44 -12.42
N PRO A 206 -6.90 -16.14 -13.18
CA PRO A 206 -6.85 -16.21 -14.63
C PRO A 206 -5.77 -15.29 -15.21
N TRP A 207 -5.29 -15.61 -16.41
CA TRP A 207 -4.40 -14.73 -17.15
C TRP A 207 -5.14 -13.50 -17.67
N TRP A 208 -4.57 -12.32 -17.47
CA TRP A 208 -5.07 -11.08 -18.04
C TRP A 208 -4.18 -10.61 -19.18
N THR A 209 -4.81 -10.16 -20.27
CA THR A 209 -4.09 -9.49 -21.37
C THR A 209 -3.78 -8.07 -20.96
N VAL A 210 -2.54 -7.63 -21.15
CA VAL A 210 -2.14 -6.24 -20.90
C VAL A 210 -2.20 -5.48 -22.21
N THR A 211 -3.09 -4.48 -22.28
CA THR A 211 -3.09 -3.54 -23.40
C THR A 211 -1.86 -2.66 -23.27
N THR A 212 -0.87 -2.87 -24.12
CA THR A 212 0.19 -1.87 -24.29
C THR A 212 -0.48 -0.66 -24.93
N ALA A 213 -0.65 0.43 -24.17
CA ALA A 213 -1.08 1.69 -24.76
C ALA A 213 -0.16 1.99 -25.96
N PRO A 214 -0.70 2.27 -27.17
CA PRO A 214 0.14 2.64 -28.29
C PRO A 214 0.88 3.91 -27.90
N ALA A 215 2.21 3.90 -28.05
CA ALA A 215 3.03 5.09 -27.88
C ALA A 215 2.55 6.16 -28.87
N GLY A 216 2.02 7.27 -28.34
CA GLY A 216 1.81 8.52 -29.07
C GLY A 216 0.74 8.48 -30.18
N GLN A 217 -0.47 8.93 -29.84
CA GLN A 217 -1.21 9.81 -30.75
C GLN A 217 -1.20 11.20 -30.13
N GLU A 218 -0.14 11.96 -30.41
CA GLU A 218 -0.28 13.42 -30.55
C GLU A 218 -1.22 13.64 -31.72
N ASN A 219 -2.52 13.71 -31.45
CA ASN A 219 -3.45 14.25 -32.42
C ASN A 219 -3.33 15.77 -32.36
N ALA A 220 -2.45 16.28 -33.20
CA ALA A 220 -2.56 17.61 -33.74
C ALA A 220 -3.89 17.74 -34.49
N SER A 221 -4.77 18.61 -34.02
CA SER A 221 -5.61 19.55 -34.79
C SER A 221 -6.47 20.37 -33.83
#